data_AF-A0A1U8MAS4-F1
#
_entry.id   AF-A0A1U8MAS4-F1
#
_cell.length_a   1.000
_cell.length_b   1.000
_cell.length_c   1.000
_cell.angle_alpha   90.00
_cell.angle_beta   90.00
_cell.angle_gamma   90.00
#
_symmetry.space_group_name_H-M   'P 1'
#
loop_
_entity.id
_entity.type
_entity.pdbx_description
1 polymer ?
#
loop_
_entity_poly.entity_id
_entity_poly.type
_entity_poly.pdbx_seq_one_letter_code
_entity_poly.pdbx_strand_id
1 'polypeptide(L)'
;MKSWWRTTKPIDDDSNEDDTTVMGTSTVAFPSLSSLEIKDCPLTSMPLYPSLDGRLELVNTSLRPLKQTMKMNMNAKTPSSSTSSLPLSKLKFFLVDNIEGLDTHTLDECLQLLTGLEGLEIRDCKNVDLEGMQWEHLINLPTLSLATFPNLTSLPEWIQHLINLQRLSLVDFPNLTSLPDEMHCLTNLQRLNIREVPQLDIDADWYKIAHIPSVTHFDGPGFF
;
A
#
# COMPACT_ATOMS: atom_id res chain seq x y z
N MET A 1 -25.87 17.85 0.01
CA MET A 1 -24.72 17.02 -0.41
C MET A 1 -24.99 16.56 -1.84
N LYS A 2 -24.24 17.07 -2.82
CA LYS A 2 -24.39 16.63 -4.22
C LYS A 2 -23.67 15.29 -4.36
N SER A 3 -24.35 14.29 -4.92
CA SER A 3 -23.82 12.94 -5.13
C SER A 3 -22.71 12.96 -6.18
N TRP A 4 -21.45 13.03 -5.76
CA TRP A 4 -20.29 13.01 -6.67
C TRP A 4 -19.99 11.62 -7.27
N TRP A 5 -20.64 10.57 -6.80
CA TRP A 5 -20.43 9.19 -7.26
C TRP A 5 -21.39 8.73 -8.38
N ARG A 6 -22.34 9.57 -8.82
CA ARG A 6 -23.35 9.20 -9.84
C ARG A 6 -23.29 10.08 -11.08
N THR A 7 -22.25 9.96 -11.90
CA THR A 7 -22.37 10.38 -13.30
C THR A 7 -21.46 9.57 -14.23
N THR A 8 -22.04 8.56 -14.89
CA THR A 8 -21.61 8.16 -16.22
C THR A 8 -22.85 8.22 -17.11
N LYS A 9 -22.85 9.09 -18.11
CA LYS A 9 -23.70 8.92 -19.30
C LYS A 9 -22.81 8.39 -20.43
N PRO A 10 -23.33 7.47 -21.26
CA PRO A 10 -22.59 6.99 -22.42
C PRO A 10 -22.42 8.12 -23.44
N ILE A 11 -21.26 8.16 -24.08
CA ILE A 11 -20.88 9.10 -25.14
C ILE A 11 -21.58 8.60 -26.42
N ASP A 12 -22.55 9.38 -26.90
CA ASP A 12 -22.96 9.29 -28.30
C ASP A 12 -22.03 10.17 -29.14
N ASP A 13 -21.55 9.54 -30.20
CA ASP A 13 -20.64 10.00 -31.22
C ASP A 13 -21.37 10.97 -32.16
N ASP A 14 -21.05 12.28 -32.12
CA ASP A 14 -20.86 13.12 -33.33
C ASP A 14 -20.45 14.57 -32.98
N SER A 15 -19.70 15.16 -33.91
CA SER A 15 -19.39 16.59 -34.14
C SER A 15 -18.25 17.32 -33.39
N ASN A 16 -17.27 17.74 -34.21
CA ASN A 16 -16.26 18.78 -34.00
C ASN A 16 -16.90 20.17 -33.77
N GLU A 17 -16.38 20.95 -32.83
CA GLU A 17 -15.64 22.22 -33.05
C GLU A 17 -15.45 22.99 -31.73
N ASP A 18 -14.22 23.49 -31.57
CA ASP A 18 -13.77 24.66 -30.80
C ASP A 18 -14.72 25.27 -29.75
N ASP A 19 -14.44 25.01 -28.47
CA ASP A 19 -14.67 26.02 -27.43
C ASP A 19 -13.66 25.86 -26.28
N THR A 20 -12.83 26.88 -26.13
CA THR A 20 -11.87 27.07 -25.04
C THR A 20 -12.61 27.47 -23.77
N THR A 21 -13.38 26.55 -23.19
CA THR A 21 -13.87 26.69 -21.82
C THR A 21 -12.94 25.93 -20.88
N VAL A 22 -11.95 26.66 -20.37
CA VAL A 22 -11.30 26.33 -19.10
C VAL A 22 -12.38 26.37 -18.02
N MET A 23 -13.12 25.26 -17.89
CA MET A 23 -13.95 24.99 -16.73
C MET A 23 -13.00 24.93 -15.55
N GLY A 24 -12.95 26.02 -14.79
CA GLY A 24 -12.30 26.08 -13.50
C GLY A 24 -12.87 24.98 -12.62
N THR A 25 -12.19 23.83 -12.61
CA THR A 25 -12.40 22.84 -11.58
C THR A 25 -11.79 23.45 -10.33
N SER A 26 -12.61 24.17 -9.57
CA SER A 26 -12.34 24.41 -8.16
C SER A 26 -12.05 23.02 -7.58
N THR A 27 -10.77 22.73 -7.36
CA THR A 27 -10.32 21.41 -6.93
C THR A 27 -10.82 21.25 -5.52
N VAL A 28 -11.99 20.62 -5.39
CA VAL A 28 -12.55 20.30 -4.09
C VAL A 28 -11.54 19.39 -3.41
N ALA A 29 -11.06 19.84 -2.25
CA ALA A 29 -10.10 19.10 -1.44
C ALA A 29 -10.65 18.98 -0.01
N PHE A 30 -10.20 17.96 0.69
CA PHE A 30 -10.39 17.72 2.11
C PHE A 30 -9.11 18.13 2.86
N PRO A 31 -8.95 19.41 3.22
CA PRO A 31 -7.70 19.94 3.77
C PRO A 31 -7.44 19.54 5.23
N SER A 32 -8.39 18.89 5.89
CA SER A 32 -8.31 18.52 7.32
C SER A 32 -8.51 17.03 7.57
N LEU A 33 -8.52 16.22 6.50
CA LEU A 33 -8.69 14.78 6.62
C LEU A 33 -7.37 14.16 7.09
N SER A 34 -7.39 13.44 8.22
CA SER A 34 -6.25 12.69 8.76
C SER A 34 -6.38 11.19 8.52
N SER A 35 -7.61 10.67 8.46
CA SER A 35 -7.92 9.26 8.23
C SER A 35 -8.96 9.13 7.15
N LEU A 36 -8.74 8.21 6.22
CA LEU A 36 -9.63 7.91 5.11
C LEU A 36 -9.72 6.39 4.93
N GLU A 37 -10.95 5.90 4.88
CA GLU A 37 -11.25 4.50 4.66
C GLU A 37 -12.25 4.40 3.52
N ILE A 38 -11.92 3.61 2.51
CA ILE A 38 -12.74 3.37 1.32
C ILE A 38 -12.88 1.88 1.16
N LYS A 39 -14.09 1.36 1.29
CA LYS A 39 -14.41 -0.06 1.15
C LYS A 39 -15.53 -0.26 0.15
N ASP A 40 -15.37 -1.24 -0.75
CA ASP A 40 -16.40 -1.68 -1.71
C ASP A 40 -16.97 -0.55 -2.58
N CYS A 41 -16.11 0.41 -2.94
CA CYS A 41 -16.49 1.58 -3.70
C CYS A 41 -15.78 1.62 -5.06
N PRO A 42 -16.49 1.51 -6.20
CA PRO A 42 -15.89 1.67 -7.52
C PRO A 42 -15.65 3.16 -7.82
N LEU A 43 -14.75 3.80 -7.07
CA LEU A 43 -14.48 5.23 -7.17
C LEU A 43 -13.88 5.55 -8.54
N THR A 44 -14.62 6.29 -9.36
CA THR A 44 -14.12 6.90 -10.60
C THR A 44 -13.52 8.28 -10.37
N SER A 45 -13.96 8.98 -9.33
CA SER A 45 -13.42 10.27 -8.91
C SER A 45 -13.63 10.49 -7.41
N MET A 46 -12.72 11.22 -6.76
CA MET A 46 -12.88 11.68 -5.39
C MET A 46 -12.23 13.06 -5.22
N PRO A 47 -12.75 13.94 -4.35
CA PRO A 47 -12.03 15.13 -3.96
C PRO A 47 -10.66 14.78 -3.37
N LEU A 48 -9.70 15.70 -3.50
CA LEU A 48 -8.31 15.49 -3.10
C LEU A 48 -8.16 15.52 -1.58
N TYR A 49 -7.13 14.90 -1.03
CA TYR A 49 -6.94 14.81 0.43
C TYR A 49 -5.46 15.00 0.82
N PRO A 50 -4.86 16.15 0.48
CA PRO A 50 -3.41 16.35 0.59
C PRO A 50 -2.87 16.31 2.04
N SER A 51 -3.76 16.45 3.04
CA SER A 51 -3.41 16.56 4.45
C SER A 51 -3.44 15.24 5.24
N LEU A 52 -3.69 14.09 4.58
CA LEU A 52 -3.69 12.80 5.29
C LEU A 52 -2.33 12.56 5.95
N ASP A 53 -2.37 12.36 7.26
CA ASP A 53 -1.22 12.08 8.11
C ASP A 53 -1.43 10.84 9.00
N GLY A 54 -2.66 10.35 9.13
CA GLY A 54 -2.99 9.21 9.95
C GLY A 54 -3.01 7.91 9.16
N ARG A 55 -4.15 7.61 8.53
CA ARG A 55 -4.45 6.29 7.98
C ARG A 55 -5.18 6.39 6.65
N LEU A 56 -4.73 5.61 5.68
CA LEU A 56 -5.40 5.43 4.40
C LEU A 56 -5.68 3.94 4.20
N GLU A 57 -6.95 3.57 4.09
CA GLU A 57 -7.37 2.20 3.80
C GLU A 57 -8.17 2.17 2.51
N LEU A 58 -7.74 1.33 1.57
CA LEU A 58 -8.39 1.09 0.30
C LEU A 58 -8.69 -0.41 0.21
N VAL A 59 -9.98 -0.78 0.19
CA VAL A 59 -10.44 -2.17 0.13
C VAL A 59 -11.46 -2.31 -1.00
N ASN A 60 -11.28 -3.29 -1.88
CA ASN A 60 -12.20 -3.56 -3.00
C ASN A 60 -12.51 -2.27 -3.81
N THR A 61 -11.46 -1.49 -4.10
CA THR A 61 -11.59 -0.16 -4.73
C THR A 61 -10.46 0.10 -5.74
N SER A 62 -10.37 1.31 -6.27
CA SER A 62 -9.35 1.76 -7.21
C SER A 62 -8.32 2.68 -6.55
N LEU A 63 -7.06 2.58 -6.95
CA LEU A 63 -5.98 3.52 -6.56
C LEU A 63 -6.00 4.87 -7.30
N ARG A 64 -6.92 5.07 -8.24
CA ARG A 64 -7.02 6.32 -9.02
C ARG A 64 -7.13 7.58 -8.15
N PRO A 65 -7.95 7.63 -7.08
CA PRO A 65 -8.05 8.80 -6.21
C PRO A 65 -6.72 9.14 -5.50
N LEU A 66 -5.96 8.11 -5.14
CA LEU A 66 -4.64 8.27 -4.51
C LEU A 66 -3.68 8.91 -5.50
N LYS A 67 -3.56 8.32 -6.71
CA LYS A 67 -2.74 8.87 -7.79
C LYS A 67 -3.11 10.32 -8.12
N GLN A 68 -4.39 10.66 -8.12
CA GLN A 68 -4.85 12.02 -8.38
C GLN A 68 -4.39 13.01 -7.30
N THR A 69 -4.49 12.63 -6.02
CA THR A 69 -4.03 13.45 -4.89
C THR A 69 -2.51 13.66 -4.94
N MET A 70 -1.77 12.62 -5.33
CA MET A 70 -0.31 12.68 -5.43
C MET A 70 0.17 13.56 -6.59
N LYS A 71 -0.51 13.53 -7.75
CA LYS A 71 -0.15 14.34 -8.93
C LYS A 71 -0.40 15.84 -8.77
N MET A 72 -1.20 16.26 -7.78
CA MET A 72 -1.60 17.67 -7.62
C MET A 72 -0.42 18.62 -7.34
N ASN A 73 0.61 18.18 -6.61
CA ASN A 73 1.69 19.06 -6.15
C ASN A 73 2.91 19.11 -7.10
N MET A 74 2.93 18.30 -8.16
CA MET A 74 4.06 18.23 -9.11
C MET A 74 3.97 19.27 -10.25
N ASN A 75 2.83 19.95 -10.41
CA ASN A 75 2.61 20.94 -11.47
C ASN A 75 2.75 22.41 -11.00
N ALA A 76 3.09 22.66 -9.73
CA ALA A 76 3.40 24.01 -9.26
C ALA A 76 4.80 24.43 -9.74
N LYS A 77 4.87 24.94 -10.98
CA LYS A 77 6.02 25.69 -11.51
C LYS A 77 6.24 26.93 -10.64
N THR A 78 6.91 26.78 -9.51
CA THR A 78 7.36 27.90 -8.66
C THR A 78 8.85 27.72 -8.39
N PRO A 79 9.71 28.62 -8.88
CA PRO A 79 11.11 28.66 -8.51
C PRO A 79 11.19 29.38 -7.15
N SER A 80 10.77 28.72 -6.10
CA SER A 80 10.94 29.25 -4.74
C SER A 80 11.36 28.13 -3.80
N SER A 81 12.58 28.29 -3.29
CA SER A 81 13.12 27.64 -2.11
C SER A 81 12.10 27.65 -0.97
N SER A 82 11.32 26.58 -0.85
CA SER A 82 10.56 26.20 0.34
C SER A 82 10.25 24.72 0.23
N THR A 83 10.51 23.97 1.28
CA THR A 83 10.21 22.55 1.41
C THR A 83 8.69 22.33 1.36
N SER A 84 8.09 22.36 0.18
CA SER A 84 6.71 21.92 -0.01
C SER A 84 6.70 20.41 0.17
N SER A 85 6.16 19.95 1.31
CA SER A 85 6.04 18.54 1.63
C SER A 85 5.37 17.79 0.48
N LEU A 86 6.00 16.71 0.00
CA LEU A 86 5.37 15.79 -0.96
C LEU A 86 3.96 15.44 -0.44
N PRO A 87 2.93 15.46 -1.29
CA PRO A 87 1.57 15.14 -0.86
C PRO A 87 1.57 13.76 -0.20
N LEU A 88 0.92 13.66 0.96
CA LEU A 88 0.82 12.42 1.76
C LEU A 88 2.15 11.93 2.38
N SER A 89 3.24 12.71 2.33
CA SER A 89 4.51 12.35 3.01
C SER A 89 4.39 12.21 4.53
N LYS A 90 3.32 12.72 5.12
CA LYS A 90 3.03 12.59 6.55
C LYS A 90 2.19 11.36 6.88
N LEU A 91 1.70 10.62 5.88
CA LEU A 91 0.84 9.47 6.08
C LEU A 91 1.58 8.38 6.86
N LYS A 92 1.00 7.96 7.98
CA LYS A 92 1.62 6.95 8.85
C LYS A 92 1.22 5.52 8.52
N PHE A 93 0.00 5.29 8.05
CA PHE A 93 -0.47 3.95 7.77
C PHE A 93 -1.17 3.86 6.43
N PHE A 94 -0.81 2.85 5.65
CA PHE A 94 -1.38 2.59 4.33
C PHE A 94 -1.76 1.12 4.20
N LEU A 95 -3.02 0.87 3.86
CA LEU A 95 -3.57 -0.46 3.61
C LEU A 95 -4.19 -0.50 2.22
N VAL A 96 -3.80 -1.51 1.45
CA VAL A 96 -4.42 -1.88 0.18
C VAL A 96 -4.89 -3.33 0.26
N ASP A 97 -6.14 -3.56 -0.10
CA ASP A 97 -6.78 -4.88 -0.05
C ASP A 97 -7.63 -5.07 -1.32
N ASN A 98 -7.30 -6.11 -2.10
CA ASN A 98 -7.98 -6.48 -3.34
C ASN A 98 -8.30 -5.27 -4.24
N ILE A 99 -7.25 -4.57 -4.68
CA ILE A 99 -7.37 -3.41 -5.56
C ILE A 99 -7.40 -3.86 -7.03
N GLU A 100 -8.48 -3.53 -7.72
CA GLU A 100 -8.65 -3.86 -9.15
C GLU A 100 -7.61 -3.12 -10.01
N GLY A 101 -6.88 -3.87 -10.83
CA GLY A 101 -5.88 -3.32 -11.76
C GLY A 101 -4.65 -2.73 -11.09
N LEU A 102 -4.39 -3.06 -9.81
CA LEU A 102 -3.15 -2.68 -9.13
C LEU A 102 -1.99 -3.57 -9.56
N ASP A 103 -1.03 -2.99 -10.26
CA ASP A 103 0.24 -3.62 -10.63
C ASP A 103 1.40 -3.17 -9.71
N THR A 104 2.50 -3.93 -9.71
CA THR A 104 3.70 -3.65 -8.90
C THR A 104 4.24 -2.24 -9.10
N HIS A 105 4.39 -1.79 -10.35
CA HIS A 105 4.95 -0.47 -10.68
C HIS A 105 4.09 0.67 -10.13
N THR A 106 2.77 0.55 -10.25
CA THR A 106 1.79 1.48 -9.68
C THR A 106 1.95 1.60 -8.16
N LEU A 107 2.14 0.48 -7.46
CA LEU A 107 2.26 0.49 -6.01
C LEU A 107 3.61 1.10 -5.60
N ASP A 108 4.71 0.75 -6.28
CA ASP A 108 6.04 1.33 -6.08
C ASP A 108 6.04 2.86 -6.23
N GLU A 109 5.46 3.37 -7.33
CA GLU A 109 5.30 4.82 -7.55
C GLU A 109 4.61 5.51 -6.37
N CYS A 110 3.59 4.86 -5.79
CA CYS A 110 2.88 5.41 -4.64
C CYS A 110 3.76 5.38 -3.38
N LEU A 111 4.41 4.26 -3.11
CA LEU A 111 5.22 4.06 -1.90
C LEU A 111 6.43 5.00 -1.84
N GLN A 112 7.04 5.32 -2.99
CA GLN A 112 8.15 6.29 -3.06
C GLN A 112 7.80 7.69 -2.52
N LEU A 113 6.52 8.08 -2.57
CA LEU A 113 6.05 9.37 -2.10
C LEU A 113 5.59 9.33 -0.62
N LEU A 114 5.28 8.14 -0.09
CA LEU A 114 4.82 7.92 1.28
C LEU A 114 6.02 7.77 2.24
N THR A 115 6.90 8.77 2.26
CA THR A 115 8.18 8.69 3.00
C THR A 115 8.05 8.66 4.52
N GLY A 116 6.89 9.03 5.07
CA GLY A 116 6.60 9.02 6.51
C GLY A 116 5.87 7.77 7.01
N LEU A 117 5.81 6.71 6.21
CA LEU A 117 5.03 5.52 6.52
C LEU A 117 5.60 4.77 7.74
N GLU A 118 4.77 4.57 8.76
CA GLU A 118 5.04 3.79 9.96
C GLU A 118 4.44 2.36 9.86
N GLY A 119 3.52 2.13 8.92
CA GLY A 119 2.92 0.83 8.67
C GLY A 119 2.36 0.66 7.26
N LEU A 120 2.70 -0.47 6.65
CA LEU A 120 2.21 -0.89 5.34
C LEU A 120 1.48 -2.23 5.46
N GLU A 121 0.31 -2.32 4.84
CA GLU A 121 -0.44 -3.55 4.73
C GLU A 121 -0.90 -3.78 3.29
N ILE A 122 -0.57 -4.95 2.74
CA ILE A 122 -0.94 -5.36 1.39
C ILE A 122 -1.66 -6.70 1.48
N ARG A 123 -2.90 -6.76 0.99
CA ARG A 123 -3.76 -7.96 1.03
C ARG A 123 -4.40 -8.26 -0.31
N ASP A 124 -4.48 -9.55 -0.68
CA ASP A 124 -5.19 -10.07 -1.88
C ASP A 124 -4.93 -9.27 -3.17
N CYS A 125 -3.71 -8.78 -3.36
CA CYS A 125 -3.34 -7.97 -4.52
C CYS A 125 -2.76 -8.87 -5.62
N LYS A 126 -3.63 -9.51 -6.40
CA LYS A 126 -3.28 -10.61 -7.34
C LYS A 126 -2.27 -10.26 -8.43
N ASN A 127 -2.21 -9.00 -8.85
CA ASN A 127 -1.30 -8.52 -9.90
C ASN A 127 -0.05 -7.82 -9.33
N VAL A 128 0.10 -7.78 -8.00
CA VAL A 128 1.31 -7.29 -7.35
C VAL A 128 2.26 -8.47 -7.19
N ASP A 129 3.34 -8.42 -7.96
CA ASP A 129 4.52 -9.23 -7.73
C ASP A 129 5.37 -8.58 -6.62
N LEU A 130 5.44 -9.25 -5.47
CA LEU A 130 6.24 -8.81 -4.33
C LEU A 130 7.75 -8.96 -4.59
N GLU A 131 8.16 -9.83 -5.50
CA GLU A 131 9.59 -10.01 -5.85
C GLU A 131 10.10 -8.82 -6.66
N GLY A 132 9.30 -8.32 -7.60
CA GLY A 132 9.62 -7.18 -8.46
C GLY A 132 9.47 -5.79 -7.83
N MET A 133 9.08 -5.71 -6.56
CA MET A 133 8.90 -4.44 -5.83
C MET A 133 10.22 -3.81 -5.38
N GLN A 134 10.27 -2.47 -5.38
CA GLN A 134 11.43 -1.70 -4.92
C GLN A 134 11.41 -1.44 -3.40
N TRP A 135 11.61 -2.50 -2.61
CA TRP A 135 11.59 -2.45 -1.14
C TRP A 135 12.66 -1.56 -0.48
N GLU A 136 13.71 -1.18 -1.21
CA GLU A 136 14.79 -0.30 -0.74
C GLU A 136 14.27 1.05 -0.23
N HIS A 137 13.18 1.56 -0.81
CA HIS A 137 12.54 2.82 -0.39
C HIS A 137 11.83 2.71 0.97
N LEU A 138 11.50 1.50 1.39
CA LEU A 138 10.81 1.20 2.64
C LEU A 138 11.77 0.86 3.79
N ILE A 139 13.06 1.18 3.66
CA ILE A 139 14.09 0.92 4.67
C ILE A 139 13.73 1.41 6.08
N ASN A 140 12.93 2.47 6.20
CA ASN A 140 12.52 3.07 7.46
C ASN A 140 11.21 2.49 8.03
N LEU A 141 10.56 1.57 7.32
CA LEU A 141 9.25 1.04 7.68
C LEU A 141 9.32 0.18 8.95
N PRO A 142 8.63 0.55 10.05
CA PRO A 142 8.62 -0.23 11.28
C PRO A 142 7.65 -1.42 11.27
N THR A 143 6.57 -1.35 10.50
CA THR A 143 5.52 -2.38 10.48
C THR A 143 5.15 -2.78 9.06
N LEU A 144 5.25 -4.07 8.75
CA LEU A 144 4.82 -4.65 7.48
C LEU A 144 3.86 -5.81 7.75
N SER A 145 2.72 -5.80 7.06
CA SER A 145 1.75 -6.89 7.05
C SER A 145 1.49 -7.29 5.61
N LEU A 146 1.69 -8.56 5.29
CA LEU A 146 1.34 -9.13 4.00
C LEU A 146 0.29 -10.21 4.25
N ALA A 147 -0.77 -10.23 3.43
CA ALA A 147 -1.79 -11.26 3.54
C ALA A 147 -2.31 -11.76 2.19
N THR A 148 -2.65 -13.04 2.12
CA THR A 148 -3.35 -13.65 0.98
C THR A 148 -2.55 -13.50 -0.32
N PHE A 149 -1.37 -14.12 -0.35
CA PHE A 149 -0.52 -14.23 -1.55
C PHE A 149 -0.35 -15.72 -1.92
N PRO A 150 -1.34 -16.32 -2.61
CA PRO A 150 -1.37 -17.76 -2.82
C PRO A 150 -0.25 -18.26 -3.73
N ASN A 151 0.32 -17.42 -4.58
CA ASN A 151 1.38 -17.85 -5.52
C ASN A 151 2.79 -17.77 -4.92
N LEU A 152 2.95 -17.20 -3.73
CA LEU A 152 4.27 -17.00 -3.14
C LEU A 152 4.73 -18.28 -2.41
N THR A 153 5.78 -18.91 -2.94
CA THR A 153 6.34 -20.16 -2.40
C THR A 153 7.47 -19.96 -1.39
N SER A 154 8.13 -18.81 -1.46
CA SER A 154 9.23 -18.39 -0.59
C SER A 154 9.17 -16.88 -0.43
N LEU A 155 9.48 -16.37 0.76
CA LEU A 155 9.70 -14.94 0.95
C LEU A 155 11.02 -14.55 0.26
N PRO A 156 11.04 -13.54 -0.63
CA PRO A 156 12.26 -13.19 -1.38
C PRO A 156 13.31 -12.48 -0.53
N GLU A 157 14.52 -12.37 -1.09
CA GLU A 157 15.68 -11.71 -0.47
C GLU A 157 15.45 -10.22 -0.16
N TRP A 158 14.42 -9.57 -0.75
CA TRP A 158 14.13 -8.15 -0.51
C TRP A 158 13.91 -7.80 0.96
N ILE A 159 13.57 -8.80 1.78
CA ILE A 159 13.42 -8.63 3.22
C ILE A 159 14.69 -8.08 3.87
N GLN A 160 15.87 -8.33 3.28
CA GLN A 160 17.15 -7.80 3.75
C GLN A 160 17.21 -6.26 3.76
N HIS A 161 16.40 -5.60 2.93
CA HIS A 161 16.38 -4.14 2.85
C HIS A 161 15.60 -3.48 3.99
N LEU A 162 14.73 -4.22 4.69
CA LEU A 162 13.86 -3.71 5.74
C LEU A 162 14.52 -3.73 7.12
N ILE A 163 15.75 -3.22 7.22
CA ILE A 163 16.58 -3.32 8.44
C ILE A 163 15.99 -2.64 9.69
N ASN A 164 15.07 -1.68 9.54
CA ASN A 164 14.39 -1.00 10.65
C ASN A 164 13.03 -1.61 11.01
N LEU A 165 12.65 -2.72 10.35
CA LEU A 165 11.38 -3.39 10.61
C LEU A 165 11.33 -3.93 12.04
N GLN A 166 10.27 -3.58 12.77
CA GLN A 166 10.04 -4.01 14.15
C GLN A 166 8.94 -5.05 14.25
N ARG A 167 8.01 -5.07 13.29
CA ARG A 167 6.88 -5.99 13.24
C ARG A 167 6.67 -6.49 11.80
N LEU A 168 6.72 -7.80 11.64
CA LEU A 168 6.39 -8.49 10.40
C LEU A 168 5.20 -9.43 10.65
N SER A 169 4.18 -9.32 9.83
CA SER A 169 3.03 -10.23 9.84
C SER A 169 2.85 -10.87 8.47
N LEU A 170 2.79 -12.20 8.44
CA LEU A 170 2.50 -13.02 7.29
C LEU A 170 1.21 -13.78 7.59
N VAL A 171 0.17 -13.56 6.80
CA VAL A 171 -1.14 -14.17 7.01
C VAL A 171 -1.63 -14.82 5.74
N ASP A 172 -2.14 -16.04 5.81
CA ASP A 172 -2.76 -16.72 4.66
C ASP A 172 -1.79 -16.86 3.47
N PHE A 173 -0.72 -17.62 3.71
CA PHE A 173 0.28 -17.98 2.70
C PHE A 173 0.24 -19.50 2.48
N PRO A 174 -0.70 -20.01 1.67
CA PRO A 174 -0.97 -21.44 1.57
C PRO A 174 0.17 -22.26 0.94
N ASN A 175 1.06 -21.62 0.18
CA ASN A 175 2.15 -22.28 -0.54
C ASN A 175 3.55 -21.89 -0.04
N LEU A 176 3.65 -21.05 1.01
CA LEU A 176 4.93 -20.63 1.55
C LEU A 176 5.57 -21.77 2.33
N THR A 177 6.70 -22.27 1.83
CA THR A 177 7.37 -23.48 2.36
C THR A 177 8.57 -23.17 3.24
N SER A 178 9.18 -22.00 3.06
CA SER A 178 10.37 -21.59 3.82
C SER A 178 10.48 -20.07 3.94
N LEU A 179 11.18 -19.64 4.98
CA LEU A 179 11.66 -18.28 5.19
C LEU A 179 13.06 -18.11 4.54
N PRO A 180 13.42 -16.92 4.04
CA PRO A 180 14.75 -16.62 3.50
C PRO A 180 15.82 -16.59 4.61
N ASP A 181 17.06 -16.90 4.25
CA ASP A 181 18.21 -16.79 5.19
C ASP A 181 18.44 -15.31 5.60
N GLU A 182 18.00 -14.37 4.76
CA GLU A 182 18.03 -12.91 4.95
C GLU A 182 17.17 -12.43 6.14
N MET A 183 16.36 -13.29 6.75
CA MET A 183 15.65 -12.98 7.99
C MET A 183 16.61 -12.52 9.11
N HIS A 184 17.86 -12.98 9.09
CA HIS A 184 18.92 -12.53 9.99
C HIS A 184 19.29 -11.04 9.85
N CYS A 185 19.03 -10.42 8.69
CA CYS A 185 19.27 -8.99 8.46
C CYS A 185 18.29 -8.11 9.24
N LEU A 186 17.12 -8.65 9.62
CA LEU A 186 16.08 -7.95 10.38
C LEU A 186 16.43 -7.85 11.87
N THR A 187 17.56 -7.22 12.17
CA THR A 187 18.12 -7.12 13.52
C THR A 187 17.26 -6.32 14.50
N ASN A 188 16.39 -5.43 14.01
CA ASN A 188 15.44 -4.65 14.81
C ASN A 188 14.08 -5.33 14.98
N LEU A 189 13.86 -6.51 14.38
CA LEU A 189 12.57 -7.17 14.39
C LEU A 189 12.24 -7.67 15.79
N GLN A 190 11.18 -7.13 16.36
CA GLN A 190 10.72 -7.47 17.70
C GLN A 190 9.63 -8.53 17.68
N ARG A 191 8.80 -8.53 16.63
CA ARG A 191 7.66 -9.44 16.51
C ARG A 191 7.55 -10.00 15.10
N LEU A 192 7.46 -11.31 15.02
CA LEU A 192 7.09 -12.06 13.83
C LEU A 192 5.78 -12.79 14.10
N ASN A 193 4.75 -12.50 13.29
CA ASN A 193 3.46 -13.16 13.37
C ASN A 193 3.22 -13.92 12.07
N ILE A 194 3.08 -15.25 12.17
CA ILE A 194 2.82 -16.15 11.06
C ILE A 194 1.48 -16.83 11.35
N ARG A 195 0.50 -16.69 10.46
CA ARG A 195 -0.84 -17.26 10.62
C ARG A 195 -1.33 -17.84 9.31
N GLU A 196 -2.00 -18.98 9.38
CA GLU A 196 -2.54 -19.64 8.18
C GLU A 196 -1.44 -19.87 7.13
N VAL A 197 -0.29 -20.43 7.56
CA VAL A 197 0.85 -20.73 6.68
C VAL A 197 1.18 -22.23 6.78
N PRO A 198 0.25 -23.09 6.33
CA PRO A 198 0.25 -24.52 6.68
C PRO A 198 1.42 -25.33 6.12
N GLN A 199 2.16 -24.79 5.14
CA GLN A 199 3.30 -25.47 4.50
C GLN A 199 4.65 -25.06 5.09
N LEU A 200 4.69 -24.07 5.97
CA LEU A 200 5.93 -23.58 6.54
C LEU A 200 6.39 -24.48 7.68
N ASP A 201 7.55 -25.11 7.53
CA ASP A 201 8.21 -25.81 8.61
C ASP A 201 9.02 -24.83 9.46
N ILE A 202 8.37 -24.25 10.47
CA ILE A 202 9.01 -23.28 11.36
C ILE A 202 10.14 -23.90 12.20
N ASP A 203 10.11 -25.21 12.45
CA ASP A 203 11.15 -25.89 13.21
C ASP A 203 12.42 -26.03 12.36
N ALA A 204 12.28 -26.31 11.07
CA ALA A 204 13.39 -26.31 10.11
C ALA A 204 14.00 -24.91 9.94
N ASP A 205 13.17 -23.86 9.98
CA ASP A 205 13.60 -22.47 9.79
C ASP A 205 13.89 -21.72 11.09
N TRP A 206 13.81 -22.38 12.25
CA TRP A 206 13.95 -21.72 13.55
C TRP A 206 15.26 -20.92 13.67
N TYR A 207 16.35 -21.46 13.12
CA TYR A 207 17.64 -20.80 13.16
C TYR A 207 17.61 -19.41 12.50
N LYS A 208 16.78 -19.20 11.46
CA LYS A 208 16.62 -17.94 10.71
C LYS A 208 15.93 -16.84 11.51
N ILE A 209 15.11 -17.23 12.50
CA ILE A 209 14.23 -16.34 13.27
C ILE A 209 14.51 -16.35 14.77
N ALA A 210 15.49 -17.13 15.23
CA ALA A 210 15.83 -17.29 16.65
C ALA A 210 16.28 -15.99 17.33
N HIS A 211 16.73 -14.97 16.56
CA HIS A 211 17.07 -13.65 17.09
C HIS A 211 15.85 -12.78 17.42
N ILE A 212 14.65 -13.18 16.97
CA ILE A 212 13.42 -12.39 17.12
C ILE A 212 12.82 -12.67 18.52
N PRO A 213 12.63 -11.64 19.37
CA PRO A 213 12.16 -11.83 20.75
C PRO A 213 10.75 -12.43 20.90
N SER A 214 9.88 -12.24 19.91
CA SER A 214 8.49 -12.68 19.97
C SER A 214 8.05 -13.24 18.62
N VAL A 215 8.01 -14.57 18.53
CA VAL A 215 7.48 -15.29 17.36
C VAL A 215 6.15 -15.91 17.74
N THR A 216 5.11 -15.64 16.95
CA THR A 216 3.80 -16.29 17.09
C THR A 216 3.45 -17.01 15.80
N HIS A 217 3.17 -18.31 15.91
CA HIS A 217 2.78 -19.18 14.81
C HIS A 217 1.40 -19.78 15.09
N PHE A 218 0.46 -19.61 14.17
CA PHE A 218 -0.90 -20.12 14.30
C PHE A 218 -1.33 -20.83 13.00
N ASP A 219 -1.29 -22.16 13.04
CA ASP A 219 -1.90 -23.03 12.03
C ASP A 219 -3.18 -23.63 12.62
N GLY A 220 -4.27 -22.89 12.57
CA GLY A 220 -5.60 -23.40 12.88
C GLY A 220 -6.51 -23.13 11.68
N PRO A 221 -7.63 -23.85 11.50
CA PRO A 221 -8.60 -23.46 10.51
C PRO A 221 -9.14 -22.07 10.89
N GLY A 222 -8.81 -21.05 10.11
CA GLY A 222 -9.37 -19.72 10.25
C GLY A 222 -10.90 -19.78 10.21
N PHE A 223 -11.55 -19.58 11.36
CA PHE A 223 -12.98 -19.30 11.40
C PHE A 223 -13.18 -17.86 10.94
N PHE A 224 -13.65 -17.69 9.70
CA PHE A 224 -14.43 -16.55 9.25
C PHE A 224 -15.79 -17.05 8.76
#